data_AF-A0AAA9S4B0-F1
#
_entry.id   AF-A0AAA9S4B0-F1
#
_cell.length_a   1.000
_cell.length_b   1.000
_cell.length_c   1.000
_cell.angle_alpha   90.00
_cell.angle_beta   90.00
_cell.angle_gamma   90.00
#
_symmetry.space_group_name_H-M   'P 1'
#
loop_
_entity.id
_entity.type
_entity.pdbx_description
1 polymer ?
#
loop_
_entity_poly.entity_id
_entity_poly.type
_entity_poly.pdbx_seq_one_letter_code
_entity_poly.pdbx_strand_id
1 'polypeptide(L)'
;MCLEDLLIILWMHLTCVSAQQLNQSPQSMSIQEGEDVSMNCNSSSMLNLLLWYKQDAREGPILLIKLLKGGELARNGKLTAQFG
;
A
#
# COMPACT_ATOMS: atom_id res chain seq x y z
N MET A 1 -30.35 -17.39 15.33
CA MET A 1 -29.04 -17.62 14.69
C MET A 1 -28.93 -19.12 14.47
N CYS A 2 -28.92 -19.55 13.22
CA CYS A 2 -28.98 -20.97 12.85
C CYS A 2 -27.58 -21.60 12.88
N LEU A 3 -27.49 -22.92 13.01
CA LEU A 3 -26.23 -23.67 13.00
C LEU A 3 -25.41 -23.40 11.73
N GLU A 4 -26.12 -23.25 10.60
CA GLU A 4 -25.55 -22.89 9.31
C GLU A 4 -24.85 -21.52 9.33
N ASP A 5 -25.44 -20.52 10.02
CA ASP A 5 -24.85 -19.18 10.15
C ASP A 5 -23.55 -19.23 10.95
N LEU A 6 -23.53 -20.05 12.02
CA LEU A 6 -22.35 -20.24 12.86
C LEU A 6 -21.23 -20.96 12.10
N LEU A 7 -21.60 -21.92 11.26
CA LEU A 7 -20.67 -22.65 10.41
C LEU A 7 -20.02 -21.67 9.41
N ILE A 8 -20.81 -20.86 8.70
CA ILE A 8 -20.29 -19.86 7.76
C ILE A 8 -19.32 -18.89 8.44
N ILE A 9 -19.65 -18.38 9.63
CA ILE A 9 -18.76 -17.48 10.39
C ILE A 9 -17.46 -18.18 10.77
N LEU A 10 -17.52 -19.45 11.17
CA LEU A 10 -16.34 -20.27 11.49
C LEU A 10 -15.45 -20.49 10.26
N TRP A 11 -16.03 -20.76 9.10
CA TRP A 11 -15.28 -20.88 7.83
C TRP A 11 -14.59 -19.57 7.47
N MET A 12 -15.27 -18.43 7.60
CA MET A 12 -14.69 -17.11 7.32
C MET A 12 -13.53 -16.77 8.26
N HIS A 13 -13.60 -17.18 9.54
CA HIS A 13 -12.49 -17.03 10.48
C HIS A 13 -11.31 -17.96 10.17
N LEU A 14 -11.56 -19.17 9.67
CA LEU A 14 -10.51 -20.14 9.30
C LEU A 14 -9.79 -19.79 8.00
N THR A 15 -10.46 -19.13 7.05
CA THR A 15 -9.88 -18.77 5.75
C THR A 15 -9.19 -17.40 5.75
N CYS A 16 -8.64 -16.95 6.88
CA CYS A 16 -7.84 -15.73 6.92
C CYS A 16 -6.59 -15.91 6.06
N VAL A 17 -6.67 -15.47 4.80
CA VAL A 17 -5.54 -15.42 3.88
C VAL A 17 -4.58 -14.38 4.45
N SER A 18 -3.37 -14.80 4.80
CA SER A 18 -2.31 -13.87 5.19
C SER A 18 -1.98 -13.00 3.97
N ALA A 19 -2.59 -11.82 3.88
CA ALA A 19 -2.20 -10.83 2.90
C ALA A 19 -0.74 -10.41 3.17
N GLN A 20 0.00 -10.12 2.11
CA GLN A 20 1.36 -9.63 2.22
C GLN A 20 1.35 -8.31 3.02
N GLN A 21 2.09 -8.28 4.13
CA GLN A 21 2.05 -7.14 5.05
C GLN A 21 3.01 -6.06 4.59
N LEU A 22 2.45 -4.89 4.26
CA LEU A 22 3.19 -3.67 3.95
C LEU A 22 3.11 -2.71 5.13
N ASN A 23 4.26 -2.18 5.55
CA ASN A 23 4.35 -1.15 6.57
C ASN A 23 4.73 0.18 5.91
N GLN A 24 3.85 1.17 6.00
CA GLN A 24 4.05 2.50 5.41
C GLN A 24 4.41 3.52 6.50
N SER A 25 5.35 4.41 6.23
CA SER A 25 5.72 5.49 7.14
C SER A 25 6.09 6.77 6.38
N PRO A 26 5.75 7.96 6.91
CA PRO A 26 4.86 8.19 8.05
C PRO A 26 3.39 7.89 7.72
N GLN A 27 2.57 7.63 8.75
CA GLN A 27 1.12 7.40 8.60
C GLN A 27 0.35 8.71 8.36
N SER A 28 0.87 9.82 8.88
CA SER A 28 0.35 11.17 8.64
C SER A 28 1.50 12.16 8.78
N MET A 29 1.42 13.26 8.04
CA MET A 29 2.40 14.33 8.09
C MET A 29 1.72 15.64 7.70
N SER A 30 2.10 16.72 8.37
CA SER A 30 1.73 18.09 8.01
C SER A 30 3.00 18.80 7.58
N ILE A 31 3.04 19.34 6.36
CA ILE A 31 4.17 20.06 5.77
C ILE A 31 3.72 21.43 5.29
N GLN A 32 4.66 22.36 5.11
CA GLN A 32 4.41 23.61 4.42
C GLN A 32 4.49 23.43 2.90
N GLU A 33 3.79 24.27 2.16
CA GLU A 33 3.86 24.25 0.69
C GLU A 33 5.29 24.53 0.23
N GLY A 34 5.78 23.70 -0.69
CA GLY A 34 7.14 23.80 -1.24
C GLY A 34 8.20 22.99 -0.47
N GLU A 35 7.85 22.41 0.67
CA GLU A 35 8.71 21.46 1.36
C GLU A 35 8.67 20.06 0.70
N ASP A 36 9.78 19.34 0.78
CA ASP A 36 9.88 17.97 0.32
C ASP A 36 9.28 17.01 1.35
N VAL A 37 8.58 15.99 0.86
CA VAL A 37 8.05 14.89 1.69
C VAL A 37 8.50 13.56 1.14
N SER A 38 8.85 12.64 2.04
CA SER A 38 9.20 11.26 1.71
C SER A 38 8.30 10.30 2.48
N MET A 39 7.82 9.29 1.76
CA MET A 39 7.05 8.17 2.32
C MET A 39 7.77 6.87 1.96
N ASN A 40 7.97 6.02 2.96
CA ASN A 40 8.64 4.74 2.84
C ASN A 40 7.62 3.61 2.98
N CYS A 41 7.89 2.50 2.30
CA CYS A 41 7.11 1.28 2.42
C CYS A 41 8.06 0.09 2.58
N ASN A 42 7.92 -0.63 3.69
CA ASN A 42 8.65 -1.86 3.96
C ASN A 42 7.71 -3.05 3.81
N SER A 43 8.17 -4.09 3.11
CA SER A 43 7.46 -5.36 3.00
C SER A 43 8.15 -6.41 3.86
N SER A 44 7.37 -7.31 4.45
CA SER A 44 7.92 -8.48 5.17
C SER A 44 8.48 -9.56 4.23
N SER A 45 8.27 -9.43 2.93
CA SER A 45 8.76 -10.36 1.91
C SER A 45 9.06 -9.68 0.58
N MET A 46 9.76 -10.38 -0.31
CA MET A 46 10.13 -9.84 -1.63
C MET A 46 8.90 -9.42 -2.45
N LEU A 47 8.97 -8.24 -3.05
CA LEU A 47 7.94 -7.71 -3.94
C LEU A 47 8.41 -7.83 -5.39
N ASN A 48 7.55 -8.36 -6.25
CA ASN A 48 7.77 -8.36 -7.71
C ASN A 48 7.27 -7.08 -8.38
N LEU A 49 6.42 -6.33 -7.69
CA LEU A 49 5.78 -5.12 -8.17
C LEU A 49 5.42 -4.25 -6.97
N LEU A 50 5.78 -2.98 -7.01
CA LEU A 50 5.32 -1.97 -6.06
C LEU A 50 4.60 -0.85 -6.82
N LEU A 51 3.39 -0.53 -6.39
CA LEU A 51 2.54 0.48 -6.99
C LEU A 51 2.25 1.57 -5.96
N TRP A 52 2.57 2.82 -6.29
CA TRP A 52 2.24 3.98 -5.47
C TRP A 52 0.95 4.63 -5.99
N TYR A 53 -0.03 4.76 -5.10
CA TYR A 53 -1.33 5.39 -5.40
C TYR A 53 -1.52 6.65 -4.55
N LYS A 54 -2.26 7.63 -5.09
CA LYS A 54 -2.81 8.76 -4.36
C LYS A 54 -4.31 8.57 -4.22
N GLN A 55 -4.86 8.90 -3.07
CA GLN A 55 -6.30 8.96 -2.87
C GLN A 55 -6.65 10.24 -2.16
N ASP A 56 -7.37 11.13 -2.85
CA ASP A 56 -7.95 12.31 -2.23
C ASP A 56 -9.25 11.92 -1.51
N ALA A 57 -9.68 12.75 -0.55
CA ALA A 57 -10.88 12.46 0.23
C ALA A 57 -12.10 12.29 -0.69
N ARG A 58 -12.79 11.15 -0.57
CA ARG A 58 -13.98 10.77 -1.36
C ARG A 58 -13.69 10.41 -2.83
N GLU A 59 -12.44 10.39 -3.24
CA GLU A 59 -12.04 9.95 -4.59
C GLU A 59 -11.56 8.50 -4.60
N GLY A 60 -11.47 7.92 -5.79
CA GLY A 60 -10.87 6.61 -6.00
C GLY A 60 -9.34 6.69 -6.03
N PRO A 61 -8.63 5.56 -5.82
CA PRO A 61 -7.18 5.52 -5.91
C PRO A 61 -6.70 5.78 -7.34
N ILE A 62 -5.78 6.74 -7.49
CA ILE A 62 -5.13 7.09 -8.75
C ILE A 62 -3.68 6.62 -8.70
N LEU A 63 -3.28 5.85 -9.71
CA LEU A 63 -1.91 5.35 -9.80
C LEU A 63 -0.95 6.51 -10.10
N LEU A 64 0.10 6.64 -9.28
CA LEU A 64 1.18 7.60 -9.47
C LEU A 64 2.39 6.97 -10.14
N ILE A 65 2.94 5.89 -9.55
CA ILE A 65 4.21 5.28 -9.99
C ILE A 65 4.12 3.76 -9.93
N LYS A 66 4.73 3.08 -10.92
CA LYS A 66 4.97 1.63 -10.93
C LYS A 66 6.47 1.37 -10.80
N LEU A 67 6.84 0.42 -9.94
CA LEU A 67 8.21 -0.09 -9.79
C LEU A 67 8.17 -1.61 -9.98
N LEU A 68 8.94 -2.09 -10.96
CA LEU A 68 8.96 -3.48 -11.42
C LEU A 68 10.16 -4.27 -10.92
N LYS A 69 11.27 -3.60 -10.61
CA LYS A 69 12.52 -4.28 -10.23
C LYS A 69 13.24 -3.55 -9.10
N GLY A 70 13.92 -4.31 -8.25
CA GLY A 70 14.82 -3.74 -7.23
C GLY A 70 15.88 -2.84 -7.87
N GLY A 71 16.19 -1.72 -7.22
CA GLY A 71 17.09 -0.68 -7.72
C GLY A 71 16.47 0.28 -8.74
N GLU A 72 15.23 0.06 -9.19
CA GLU A 72 14.56 0.95 -10.15
C GLU A 72 14.29 2.32 -9.54
N LEU A 73 14.57 3.38 -10.31
CA LEU A 73 14.18 4.76 -10.01
C LEU A 73 13.15 5.21 -11.04
N ALA A 74 11.92 5.47 -10.60
CA ALA A 74 10.84 5.95 -11.43
C ALA A 74 10.47 7.41 -11.09
N ARG A 75 10.01 8.14 -12.10
CA ARG A 75 9.59 9.55 -11.99
C ARG A 75 8.22 9.75 -12.60
N ASN A 76 7.37 10.52 -11.91
CA ASN A 76 6.12 11.03 -12.45
C ASN A 76 5.96 12.51 -12.04
N GLY A 77 6.20 13.42 -12.97
CA GLY A 77 6.23 14.85 -12.69
C GLY A 77 7.28 15.19 -11.62
N LYS A 78 6.84 15.78 -10.50
CA LYS A 78 7.69 16.11 -9.36
C LYS A 78 7.97 14.91 -8.44
N LEU A 79 7.25 13.79 -8.61
CA LEU A 79 7.38 12.61 -7.77
C LEU A 79 8.53 11.72 -8.23
N THR A 80 9.28 11.20 -7.26
CA THR A 80 10.31 10.18 -7.45
C THR A 80 10.03 9.01 -6.51
N ALA A 81 10.18 7.79 -7.00
CA ALA A 81 10.19 6.60 -6.16
C ALA A 81 11.35 5.70 -6.55
N GLN A 82 11.94 5.06 -5.54
CA GLN A 82 13.00 4.10 -5.70
C GLN A 82 12.58 2.77 -5.08
N PHE A 83 12.86 1.68 -5.77
CA PHE A 83 12.79 0.34 -5.19
C PHE A 83 14.15 0.03 -4.55
N GLY A 84 14.21 0.01 -3.22
CA GLY A 84 15.41 -0.32 -2.44
C GLY A 84 15.85 -1.77 -2.53
#